data_AF-A0A7W2Q7P7-F1
#
_entry.id   AF-A0A7W2Q7P7-F1
#
_cell.length_a   1.000
_cell.length_b   1.000
_cell.length_c   1.000
_cell.angle_alpha   90.00
_cell.angle_beta   90.00
_cell.angle_gamma   90.00
#
_symmetry.space_group_name_H-M   'P 1'
#
loop_
_entity.id
_entity.type
_entity.pdbx_description
1 polymer ?
#
loop_
_entity_poly.entity_id
_entity_poly.type
_entity_poly.pdbx_seq_one_letter_code
_entity_poly.pdbx_strand_id
1 'polypeptide(L)' 'MRLRERLRAFQLWFNPKRRRWTGVTLIALGVAGMFLNPESRWTLVLGTGIYWFCTALPPVLGGKR' A
#
# COMPACT_ATOMS: atom_id res chain seq x y z
N MET A 1 3.48 -19.81 -23.51
CA MET A 1 4.41 -18.67 -23.31
C MET A 1 3.73 -17.38 -22.79
N ARG A 2 2.48 -17.07 -23.17
CA ARG A 2 1.74 -15.84 -22.75
C ARG A 2 1.51 -15.57 -21.25
N LEU A 3 1.52 -16.58 -20.38
CA LEU A 3 1.20 -16.39 -18.95
C LEU A 3 2.32 -15.67 -18.18
N ARG A 4 3.58 -15.98 -18.50
CA ARG A 4 4.75 -15.35 -17.87
C ARG A 4 4.91 -13.88 -18.30
N GLU A 5 4.57 -13.56 -19.55
CA GLU A 5 4.56 -12.19 -20.06
C GLU A 5 3.44 -11.37 -19.40
N ARG A 6 2.24 -11.94 -19.23
CA ARG A 6 1.16 -11.29 -18.48
C ARG A 6 1.52 -11.07 -17.02
N LEU A 7 2.16 -12.03 -16.35
CA LEU A 7 2.64 -11.87 -14.97
C LEU A 7 3.72 -10.80 -14.85
N ARG A 8 4.67 -10.72 -15.79
CA ARG A 8 5.68 -9.66 -15.81
C ARG A 8 5.07 -8.30 -16.09
N ALA A 9 4.14 -8.20 -17.04
CA ALA A 9 3.38 -6.98 -17.31
C ALA A 9 2.56 -6.57 -16.08
N PHE A 10 1.96 -7.54 -15.37
CA PHE A 10 1.26 -7.29 -14.12
C PHE A 10 2.23 -6.82 -13.04
N GLN A 11 3.40 -7.43 -12.86
CA GLN A 11 4.42 -6.97 -11.91
C GLN A 11 5.00 -5.59 -12.25
N LEU A 12 5.14 -5.25 -13.54
CA LEU A 12 5.58 -3.94 -14.02
C LEU A 12 4.48 -2.87 -13.85
N TRP A 13 3.22 -3.22 -14.13
CA TRP A 13 2.06 -2.36 -13.90
C TRP A 13 1.83 -2.15 -12.40
N PHE A 14 2.00 -3.22 -11.63
CA PHE A 14 2.00 -3.28 -10.17
C PHE A 14 3.35 -2.80 -9.61
N ASN A 15 3.81 -1.67 -10.16
CA ASN A 15 5.06 -1.03 -9.81
C ASN A 15 5.07 -0.78 -8.28
N PRO A 16 6.06 -1.29 -7.54
CA PRO A 16 6.12 -1.13 -6.08
C PRO A 16 6.05 0.34 -5.64
N LYS A 17 6.48 1.29 -6.50
CA LYS A 17 6.28 2.72 -6.27
C LYS A 17 4.80 3.09 -6.17
N ARG A 18 3.95 2.69 -7.12
CA ARG A 18 2.51 3.03 -7.12
C ARG A 18 1.80 2.42 -5.91
N ARG A 19 2.18 1.22 -5.51
CA ARG A 19 1.60 0.52 -4.35
C ARG A 19 1.91 1.24 -3.03
N ARG A 20 3.11 1.79 -2.89
CA ARG A 20 3.48 2.66 -1.76
C ARG A 20 2.68 3.96 -1.75
N TRP A 21 2.52 4.60 -2.92
CA TRP A 21 1.70 5.81 -3.03
C TRP A 21 0.26 5.55 -2.61
N THR A 22 -0.36 4.45 -3.02
CA THR A 22 -1.71 4.07 -2.56
C THR A 22 -1.79 3.93 -1.04
N GLY A 23 -0.81 3.30 -0.40
CA GLY A 23 -0.74 3.20 1.06
C GLY A 23 -0.62 4.57 1.73
N VAL A 24 0.26 5.44 1.21
CA VAL A 24 0.43 6.81 1.71
C VAL A 24 -0.87 7.62 1.56
N THR A 25 -1.57 7.52 0.43
CA THR A 25 -2.84 8.22 0.21
C THR A 25 -3.91 7.75 1.20
N LEU A 26 -4.00 6.45 1.48
CA LEU A 26 -4.94 5.91 2.46
C LEU A 26 -4.63 6.36 3.89
N ILE A 27 -3.34 6.42 4.26
CA ILE A 27 -2.92 6.96 5.56
C ILE A 27 -3.29 8.44 5.66
N ALA A 28 -2.97 9.25 4.64
CA ALA A 28 -3.30 10.67 4.61
C ALA A 28 -4.81 10.91 4.71
N LEU A 29 -5.61 10.09 4.01
CA LEU A 29 -7.07 10.15 4.07
C LEU A 29 -7.61 9.76 5.46
N GLY A 30 -7.04 8.72 6.07
CA GLY A 30 -7.39 8.30 7.44
C GLY A 30 -7.11 9.41 8.46
N VAL A 31 -5.94 10.04 8.37
CA VAL A 31 -5.57 11.16 9.24
C VAL A 31 -6.48 12.37 9.01
N ALA A 32 -6.68 12.79 7.75
CA ALA A 32 -7.56 13.91 7.43
C ALA A 32 -9.00 13.65 7.89
N GLY A 33 -9.49 12.41 7.72
CA GLY A 33 -10.80 11.98 8.18
C GLY A 33 -10.95 12.04 9.70
N MET A 34 -9.92 11.64 10.46
CA MET A 34 -9.90 11.78 11.92
C MET A 34 -10.00 13.24 12.37
N PHE A 35 -9.36 14.18 11.66
CA PHE A 35 -9.46 15.61 11.97
C PHE A 35 -10.84 16.19 11.62
N LEU A 36 -11.43 15.77 10.49
CA LEU A 36 -12.70 16.31 10.00
C LEU A 36 -13.92 15.70 10.70
N ASN A 37 -13.84 14.44 11.14
CA ASN A 37 -14.92 13.74 11.82
C ASN A 37 -14.36 12.69 12.80
N PRO A 38 -13.96 13.10 14.01
CA PRO A 38 -13.29 12.23 14.99
C PRO A 38 -14.19 11.11 15.55
N GLU A 39 -15.52 11.29 15.53
CA GLU A 39 -16.50 10.29 15.98
C GLU A 39 -16.63 9.10 15.00
N SER A 40 -16.12 9.24 13.78
CA SER A 40 -16.21 8.22 12.75
C SER A 40 -15.01 7.27 12.75
N ARG A 41 -15.22 6.05 12.23
CA ARG A 41 -14.27 4.93 12.31
C ARG A 41 -13.11 5.02 11.30
N TRP A 42 -12.48 6.19 11.19
CA TRP A 42 -11.34 6.43 10.30
C TRP A 42 -10.10 5.60 10.66
N THR A 43 -10.03 5.07 11.88
CA THR A 43 -8.99 4.12 12.32
C THR A 43 -8.91 2.88 11.42
N LEU A 44 -10.03 2.43 10.85
CA LEU A 44 -10.04 1.30 9.91
C LEU A 44 -9.39 1.67 8.57
N VAL A 45 -9.64 2.89 8.08
CA VAL A 45 -9.03 3.41 6.84
C VAL A 45 -7.53 3.59 7.05
N LEU A 46 -7.15 4.17 8.20
CA LEU A 46 -5.76 4.34 8.60
C LEU A 46 -5.04 2.97 8.69
N GLY A 47 -5.63 2.00 9.39
CA GLY A 47 -5.08 0.65 9.53
C GLY A 47 -4.92 -0.06 8.19
N THR A 48 -5.89 0.09 7.29
CA THR A 48 -5.81 -0.43 5.92
C THR A 48 -4.66 0.21 5.13
N GLY A 49 -4.51 1.53 5.26
CA GLY A 49 -3.42 2.27 4.62
C GLY A 49 -2.04 1.82 5.13
N ILE A 50 -1.89 1.64 6.44
CA ILE A 50 -0.66 1.15 7.07
C ILE A 50 -0.33 -0.27 6.59
N TYR A 51 -1.31 -1.18 6.65
CA TYR A 51 -1.13 -2.56 6.18
C TYR A 51 -0.72 -2.60 4.69
N TRP A 52 -1.39 -1.82 3.84
CA TRP A 52 -1.08 -1.75 2.42
C TRP A 52 0.31 -1.15 2.16
N PHE A 53 0.70 -0.14 2.92
CA PHE A 53 2.03 0.46 2.84
C PHE A 53 3.12 -0.55 3.25
N CYS A 54 2.95 -1.27 4.36
CA CYS A 54 3.89 -2.28 4.82
C CYS A 54 4.05 -3.45 3.83
N THR A 55 2.96 -3.93 3.24
CA THR A 55 3.00 -4.98 2.21
C THR A 55 3.53 -4.49 0.85
N ALA A 56 3.64 -3.18 0.66
CA ALA A 56 4.26 -2.54 -0.49
C ALA A 56 5.74 -2.18 -0.26
N LEU A 57 6.25 -2.28 0.97
CA LEU A 57 7.69 -2.23 1.21
C LEU A 57 8.31 -3.52 0.66
N PRO A 58 9.34 -3.43 -0.19
CA PRO A 58 10.17 -4.58 -0.50
C PRO A 58 10.76 -5.10 0.81
N PRO A 59 11.05 -6.40 0.93
CA PRO A 59 11.72 -6.98 2.08
C PRO A 59 13.17 -6.49 2.14
N VAL A 60 13.38 -5.20 2.42
CA VAL A 60 14.66 -4.62 2.77
C VAL A 60 14.79 -4.84 4.27
N LEU A 61 15.27 -6.03 4.61
CA LEU A 61 16.00 -6.44 5.83
C LEU A 61 15.93 -7.97 6.01
N GLY A 62 16.12 -8.71 4.91
CA GLY A 62 16.37 -10.16 4.91
C GLY A 62 17.67 -10.50 4.18
N GLY A 63 18.66 -9.60 4.21
CA GLY A 63 20.00 -9.90 3.74
C GLY A 63 20.70 -10.81 4.73
N LYS A 64 20.50 -12.13 4.58
CA LYS A 64 21.44 -13.23 4.88
C LYS A 64 20.75 -14.60 4.66
N ARG A 65 20.72 -15.06 3.41
CA ARG A 65 21.20 -16.37 2.93
C ARG A 65 20.75 -16.61 1.50
#